data_AF-A0A0E2NUD6-F1
#
_entry.id   AF-A0A0E2NUD6-F1
#
_cell.length_a   1.000
_cell.length_b   1.000
_cell.length_c   1.000
_cell.angle_alpha   90.00
_cell.angle_beta   90.00
_cell.angle_gamma   90.00
#
_symmetry.space_group_name_H-M   'P 1'
#
loop_
_entity.id
_entity.type
_entity.pdbx_description
1 polymer ?
#
loop_
_entity_poly.entity_id
_entity_poly.type
_entity_poly.pdbx_seq_one_letter_code
_entity_poly.pdbx_strand_id
1 'polypeptide(L)'
;MQYSQGSPIGGAMQGFGDELSALAEHYRKMTERQEAVDAEIARRQFNGRIALAEDEVAAKAPADGAGMHEAMYGQLDPYDGRAVKPGLFDKMFGEVLPSMPESQRANFAKQKEAMRMAGAVRMAQRQLQRRKDYEQNQWSGGPARRA
;
A
#
# COMPACT_ATOMS: atom_id res chain seq x y z
N MET A 1 66.47 -26.26 -17.50
CA MET A 1 65.19 -26.37 -18.22
C MET A 1 64.41 -25.10 -17.97
N GLN A 2 64.25 -24.27 -19.00
CA GLN A 2 63.39 -23.08 -18.97
C GLN A 2 61.98 -23.52 -19.34
N TYR A 3 61.01 -23.27 -18.45
CA TYR A 3 59.59 -23.41 -18.77
C TYR A 3 59.06 -22.05 -19.21
N SER A 4 58.51 -22.04 -20.41
CA SER A 4 57.96 -20.88 -21.09
C SER A 4 56.85 -20.21 -20.28
N GLN A 5 57.08 -18.95 -19.93
CA GLN A 5 56.16 -17.82 -20.03
C GLN A 5 54.67 -18.21 -20.14
N GLY A 6 53.94 -18.14 -19.01
CA GLY A 6 52.49 -18.23 -18.98
C GLY A 6 51.90 -17.25 -19.98
N SER A 7 51.06 -17.75 -20.89
CA SER A 7 50.59 -16.99 -22.04
C SER A 7 49.79 -15.76 -21.60
N PRO A 8 50.02 -14.57 -22.19
CA PRO A 8 49.28 -13.33 -21.91
C PRO A 8 47.77 -13.43 -22.20
N ILE A 9 47.34 -14.52 -22.87
CA ILE A 9 45.95 -14.84 -23.19
C ILE A 9 45.12 -15.13 -21.91
N GLY A 10 45.73 -15.71 -20.86
CA GLY A 10 45.02 -16.02 -19.61
C GLY A 10 44.57 -14.79 -18.82
N GLY A 11 45.41 -13.75 -18.77
CA GLY A 11 45.08 -12.48 -18.10
C GLY A 11 44.01 -11.66 -18.83
N ALA A 12 44.03 -11.70 -20.17
CA ALA A 12 43.00 -11.05 -20.99
C ALA A 12 41.63 -11.74 -20.86
N MET A 13 41.58 -13.08 -20.75
CA MET A 13 40.34 -13.81 -20.47
C MET A 13 39.78 -13.52 -19.07
N GLN A 14 40.64 -13.32 -18.07
CA GLN A 14 40.22 -12.96 -16.70
C GLN A 14 39.66 -11.54 -16.63
N GLY A 15 40.35 -10.56 -17.24
CA GLY A 15 39.87 -9.17 -17.31
C GLY A 15 38.55 -9.01 -18.06
N PHE A 16 38.33 -9.80 -19.12
CA PHE A 16 37.04 -9.83 -19.83
C PHE A 16 35.90 -10.40 -18.97
N GLY A 17 36.19 -11.42 -18.15
CA GLY A 17 35.22 -11.97 -17.18
C GLY A 17 34.87 -10.99 -16.06
N ASP A 18 35.83 -10.21 -15.59
CA ASP A 18 35.63 -9.18 -14.58
C ASP A 18 34.82 -8.00 -15.13
N GLU A 19 35.08 -7.57 -16.37
CA GLU A 19 34.30 -6.53 -17.05
C GLU A 19 32.85 -6.94 -17.30
N LEU A 20 32.61 -8.18 -17.75
CA LEU A 20 31.25 -8.72 -17.92
C LEU A 20 30.50 -8.82 -16.59
N SER A 21 31.19 -9.19 -15.51
CA SER A 21 30.61 -9.25 -14.16
C SER A 21 30.27 -7.85 -13.63
N ALA A 22 31.17 -6.88 -13.81
CA ALA A 22 30.91 -5.49 -13.45
C ALA A 22 29.75 -4.88 -14.24
N LEU A 23 29.64 -5.22 -15.53
CA LEU A 23 28.52 -4.81 -16.38
C LEU A 23 27.20 -5.45 -15.91
N ALA A 24 27.21 -6.74 -15.58
CA ALA A 24 26.04 -7.43 -15.04
C ALA A 24 25.59 -6.84 -13.69
N GLU A 25 26.52 -6.51 -12.79
CA GLU A 25 26.20 -5.83 -11.54
C GLU A 25 25.66 -4.42 -11.76
N HIS A 26 26.21 -3.67 -12.71
CA HIS A 26 25.73 -2.34 -13.07
C HIS A 26 24.29 -2.39 -13.61
N TYR A 27 24.00 -3.33 -14.50
CA TYR A 27 22.64 -3.55 -14.99
C TYR A 27 21.68 -3.96 -13.88
N ARG A 28 22.09 -4.89 -12.99
CA ARG A 28 21.27 -5.26 -11.82
C ARG A 28 20.94 -4.05 -10.94
N LYS A 29 21.94 -3.22 -10.61
CA LYS A 29 21.74 -2.01 -9.81
C LYS A 29 20.83 -0.99 -10.51
N MET A 30 20.93 -0.85 -11.84
CA MET A 30 20.04 0.02 -12.61
C MET A 30 18.60 -0.51 -12.60
N THR A 31 18.40 -1.81 -12.80
CA THR A 31 17.08 -2.45 -12.76
C THR A 31 16.45 -2.32 -11.37
N GLU A 32 17.19 -2.61 -10.30
CA GLU A 32 16.69 -2.48 -8.91
C GLU A 32 16.23 -1.05 -8.60
N ARG A 33 16.96 -0.03 -9.09
CA ARG A 33 16.57 1.38 -8.93
C ARG A 33 15.30 1.70 -9.69
N GLN A 34 15.16 1.21 -10.92
CA GLN A 34 13.95 1.41 -11.71
C GLN A 34 12.74 0.78 -11.03
N GLU A 35 12.87 -0.47 -10.57
CA GLU A 35 11.81 -1.17 -9.84
C GLU A 35 11.43 -0.47 -8.54
N ALA A 36 12.39 0.13 -7.84
CA ALA A 36 12.11 0.92 -6.64
C ALA A 36 11.26 2.17 -6.96
N VAL A 37 11.57 2.87 -8.06
CA VAL A 37 10.80 4.03 -8.54
C VAL A 37 9.40 3.60 -8.97
N ASP A 38 9.28 2.54 -9.77
CA ASP A 38 7.99 2.02 -10.23
C ASP A 38 7.11 1.58 -9.05
N ALA A 39 7.70 0.93 -8.05
CA ALA A 39 7.01 0.57 -6.83
C ALA A 39 6.57 1.79 -6.01
N GLU A 40 7.37 2.86 -5.96
CA GLU A 40 6.96 4.10 -5.29
C GLU A 40 5.78 4.76 -6.01
N ILE A 41 5.82 4.83 -7.34
CA ILE A 41 4.71 5.36 -8.15
C ILE A 41 3.44 4.54 -7.89
N ALA A 42 3.53 3.22 -7.95
CA ALA A 42 2.40 2.33 -7.68
C ALA A 42 1.85 2.50 -6.26
N ARG A 43 2.73 2.66 -5.25
CA ARG A 43 2.32 2.96 -3.86
C ARG A 43 1.59 4.30 -3.74
N ARG A 44 2.12 5.36 -4.37
CA ARG A 44 1.48 6.70 -4.34
C ARG A 44 0.12 6.68 -5.02
N GLN A 45 0.00 6.03 -6.18
CA GLN A 45 -1.28 5.86 -6.87
C GLN A 45 -2.28 5.07 -6.02
N PHE A 46 -1.83 3.99 -5.37
CA PHE A 46 -2.68 3.22 -4.47
C PHE A 46 -3.19 4.05 -3.29
N ASN A 47 -2.32 4.85 -2.67
CA ASN A 47 -2.72 5.78 -1.61
C ASN A 47 -3.76 6.81 -2.10
N GLY A 48 -3.60 7.33 -3.32
CA GLY A 48 -4.59 8.21 -3.95
C GLY A 48 -5.94 7.52 -4.18
N ARG A 49 -5.94 6.26 -4.64
CA ARG A 49 -7.15 5.44 -4.80
C ARG A 49 -7.85 5.18 -3.46
N ILE A 50 -7.08 4.93 -2.39
CA ILE A 50 -7.65 4.78 -1.04
C ILE A 50 -8.37 6.06 -0.62
N ALA A 51 -7.74 7.23 -0.76
CA ALA A 51 -8.36 8.51 -0.38
C ALA A 51 -9.66 8.78 -1.15
N LEU A 52 -9.66 8.54 -2.47
CA LEU A 52 -10.87 8.67 -3.30
C LEU A 52 -11.98 7.72 -2.84
N ALA A 53 -11.62 6.46 -2.55
CA ALA A 53 -12.58 5.47 -2.06
C ALA A 53 -13.12 5.81 -0.67
N GLU A 54 -12.28 6.32 0.25
CA GLU A 54 -12.72 6.82 1.56
C GLU A 54 -13.77 7.94 1.40
N ASP A 55 -13.55 8.86 0.45
CA ASP A 55 -14.48 9.95 0.15
C ASP A 55 -15.77 9.47 -0.52
N GLU A 56 -15.70 8.50 -1.44
CA GLU A 56 -16.90 7.91 -2.04
C GLU A 56 -17.76 7.17 -1.01
N VAL A 57 -17.12 6.40 -0.12
CA VAL A 57 -17.80 5.72 1.00
C VAL A 57 -18.46 6.76 1.90
N ALA A 58 -17.76 7.86 2.17
CA ALA A 58 -18.31 8.95 2.96
C ALA A 58 -19.48 9.66 2.26
N ALA A 59 -19.44 9.83 0.94
CA ALA A 59 -20.52 10.45 0.18
C ALA A 59 -21.79 9.57 0.14
N LYS A 60 -21.62 8.24 0.11
CA LYS A 60 -22.73 7.27 0.05
C LYS A 60 -23.24 6.84 1.42
N ALA A 61 -22.53 7.19 2.49
CA ALA A 61 -22.89 6.81 3.84
C ALA A 61 -24.17 7.52 4.34
N PRO A 62 -24.91 6.90 5.27
CA PRO A 62 -26.00 7.56 5.96
C PRO A 62 -25.53 8.81 6.73
N ALA A 63 -26.47 9.67 7.13
CA ALA A 63 -26.19 10.95 7.78
C ALA A 63 -25.44 10.80 9.12
N ASP A 64 -25.65 9.71 9.83
CA ASP A 64 -24.95 9.36 11.08
C ASP A 64 -23.56 8.72 10.85
N GLY A 65 -23.19 8.48 9.58
CA GLY A 65 -21.95 7.83 9.19
C GLY A 65 -21.89 6.32 9.45
N ALA A 66 -23.01 5.67 9.78
CA ALA A 66 -23.02 4.24 10.07
C ALA A 66 -22.49 3.40 8.90
N GLY A 67 -21.68 2.38 9.22
CA GLY A 67 -21.16 1.42 8.25
C GLY A 67 -19.99 1.91 7.38
N MET A 68 -19.55 3.17 7.52
CA MET A 68 -18.42 3.72 6.74
C MET A 68 -17.14 2.90 6.92
N HIS A 69 -16.79 2.56 8.16
CA HIS A 69 -15.61 1.75 8.45
C HIS A 69 -15.71 0.35 7.84
N GLU A 70 -16.84 -0.34 8.08
CA GLU A 70 -17.05 -1.71 7.59
C GLU A 70 -17.04 -1.76 6.06
N ALA A 71 -17.66 -0.79 5.38
CA ALA A 71 -17.65 -0.74 3.92
C ALA A 71 -16.24 -0.55 3.35
N MET A 72 -15.45 0.33 3.97
CA MET A 72 -14.11 0.67 3.47
C MET A 72 -13.06 -0.40 3.82
N TYR A 73 -12.97 -0.77 5.10
CA TYR A 73 -11.90 -1.63 5.62
C TYR A 73 -12.35 -3.02 6.05
N GLY A 74 -13.65 -3.30 5.97
CA GLY A 74 -14.20 -4.58 6.37
C GLY A 74 -14.36 -4.70 7.88
N GLN A 75 -14.58 -5.94 8.31
CA GLN A 75 -14.61 -6.30 9.72
C GLN A 75 -13.28 -6.93 10.09
N LEU A 76 -12.62 -6.39 11.11
CA LEU A 76 -11.39 -6.95 11.66
C LEU A 76 -11.71 -7.88 12.82
N ASP A 77 -10.95 -8.96 12.93
CA ASP A 77 -10.94 -9.83 14.09
C ASP A 77 -10.26 -9.07 15.25
N PRO A 78 -10.92 -8.94 16.40
CA PRO A 78 -10.37 -8.18 17.51
C PRO A 78 -9.19 -8.87 18.22
N TYR A 79 -8.96 -10.17 18.01
CA TYR A 79 -7.88 -10.93 18.64
C TYR A 79 -6.60 -10.95 17.80
N ASP A 80 -6.70 -11.02 16.47
CA ASP A 80 -5.53 -11.09 15.59
C ASP A 80 -5.39 -9.96 14.55
N GLY A 81 -6.38 -9.06 14.48
CA GLY A 81 -6.38 -7.90 13.60
C GLY A 81 -6.60 -8.22 12.11
N ARG A 82 -6.91 -9.47 11.75
CA ARG A 82 -7.12 -9.86 10.36
C ARG A 82 -8.53 -9.52 9.90
N ALA A 83 -8.71 -9.23 8.62
CA ALA A 83 -10.05 -9.02 8.05
C ALA A 83 -10.85 -10.32 8.06
N VAL A 84 -11.88 -10.40 8.92
CA VAL A 84 -12.90 -11.45 8.95
C VAL A 84 -13.84 -11.30 7.74
N LYS A 85 -14.16 -10.06 7.39
CA LYS A 85 -14.93 -9.71 6.20
C LYS A 85 -14.14 -8.71 5.38
N PRO A 86 -13.80 -9.01 4.11
CA PRO A 86 -13.00 -8.11 3.29
C PRO A 86 -13.77 -6.83 2.96
N GLY A 87 -13.09 -5.68 3.07
CA GLY A 87 -13.61 -4.37 2.69
C GLY A 87 -13.27 -3.97 1.24
N LEU A 88 -13.63 -2.75 0.86
CA LEU A 88 -13.19 -2.15 -0.41
C LEU A 88 -11.65 -2.07 -0.51
N PHE A 89 -10.97 -1.78 0.61
CA PHE A 89 -9.51 -1.77 0.71
C PHE A 89 -8.90 -3.11 0.26
N ASP A 90 -9.47 -4.24 0.70
CA ASP A 90 -8.96 -5.57 0.36
C ASP A 90 -9.02 -5.86 -1.13
N LYS A 91 -10.12 -5.45 -1.77
CA LYS A 91 -10.31 -5.58 -3.21
C LYS A 91 -9.28 -4.75 -3.97
N MET A 92 -9.15 -3.46 -3.63
CA MET A 92 -8.18 -2.56 -4.26
C MET A 92 -6.75 -3.04 -4.05
N PHE A 93 -6.41 -3.56 -2.86
CA PHE A 93 -5.10 -4.11 -2.60
C PHE A 93 -4.82 -5.35 -3.47
N GLY A 94 -5.81 -6.23 -3.60
CA GLY A 94 -5.72 -7.42 -4.48
C GLY A 94 -5.53 -7.07 -5.96
N GLU A 95 -6.09 -5.95 -6.42
CA GLU A 95 -5.90 -5.45 -7.78
C GLU A 95 -4.52 -4.84 -8.02
N VAL A 96 -3.92 -4.19 -7.02
CA VAL A 96 -2.61 -3.53 -7.14
C VAL A 96 -1.43 -4.47 -6.87
N LEU A 97 -1.61 -5.50 -6.06
CA LEU A 97 -0.53 -6.43 -5.73
C LEU A 97 0.14 -7.07 -6.97
N PRO A 98 -0.59 -7.48 -8.02
CA PRO A 98 0.01 -8.01 -9.24
C PRO A 98 0.80 -6.97 -10.05
N SER A 99 0.41 -5.70 -10.00
CA SER A 99 1.10 -4.62 -10.73
C SER A 99 2.39 -4.15 -10.08
N MET A 100 2.69 -4.63 -8.86
CA MET A 100 3.96 -4.35 -8.19
C MET A 100 5.10 -5.17 -8.83
N PRO A 101 6.30 -4.57 -8.99
CA PRO A 101 7.50 -5.30 -9.38
C PRO A 101 7.73 -6.50 -8.46
N GLU A 102 8.23 -7.61 -9.03
CA GLU A 102 8.36 -8.88 -8.31
C GLU A 102 9.23 -8.75 -7.06
N SER A 103 10.36 -8.04 -7.16
CA SER A 103 11.27 -7.74 -6.06
C SER A 103 10.61 -6.96 -4.91
N GLN A 104 9.58 -6.16 -5.21
CA GLN A 104 8.90 -5.29 -4.25
C GLN A 104 7.56 -5.86 -3.75
N ARG A 105 7.01 -6.86 -4.43
CA ARG A 105 5.68 -7.42 -4.15
C ARG A 105 5.56 -7.97 -2.73
N ALA A 106 6.58 -8.71 -2.26
CA ALA A 106 6.59 -9.26 -0.90
C ALA A 106 6.63 -8.16 0.18
N ASN A 107 7.42 -7.12 -0.04
CA ASN A 107 7.52 -5.99 0.89
C ASN A 107 6.22 -5.15 0.90
N PHE A 108 5.58 -5.00 -0.25
CA PHE A 108 4.27 -4.34 -0.34
C PHE A 108 3.18 -5.16 0.37
N ALA A 109 3.15 -6.49 0.16
CA ALA A 109 2.23 -7.39 0.85
C ALA A 109 2.35 -7.31 2.38
N LYS A 110 3.58 -7.26 2.92
CA LYS A 110 3.82 -7.10 4.36
C LYS A 110 3.26 -5.80 4.94
N GLN A 111 3.20 -4.74 4.15
CA GLN A 111 2.68 -3.43 4.59
C GLN A 111 1.15 -3.35 4.58
N LYS A 112 0.46 -4.34 3.98
CA LYS A 112 -1.00 -4.35 3.83
C LYS A 112 -1.74 -4.01 5.13
N GLU A 113 -1.41 -4.73 6.20
CA GLU A 113 -2.09 -4.62 7.48
C GLU A 113 -1.83 -3.25 8.15
N ALA A 114 -0.60 -2.74 8.06
CA ALA A 114 -0.27 -1.40 8.56
C ALA A 114 -1.03 -0.31 7.80
N MET A 115 -1.12 -0.41 6.47
CA MET A 115 -1.89 0.51 5.64
C MET A 115 -3.38 0.44 5.96
N ARG A 116 -3.91 -0.78 6.15
CA ARG A 116 -5.30 -1.00 6.56
C ARG A 116 -5.58 -0.32 7.90
N MET A 117 -4.77 -0.59 8.92
CA MET A 117 -4.95 -0.03 10.26
C MET A 117 -4.91 1.50 10.26
N ALA A 118 -3.94 2.09 9.56
CA ALA A 118 -3.84 3.55 9.45
C ALA A 118 -5.08 4.17 8.82
N GLY A 119 -5.62 3.54 7.78
CA GLY A 119 -6.86 3.96 7.13
C GLY A 119 -8.11 3.72 7.98
N ALA A 120 -8.21 2.55 8.60
CA ALA A 120 -9.29 2.15 9.50
C ALA A 120 -9.47 3.16 10.63
N VAL A 121 -8.37 3.59 11.27
CA VAL A 121 -8.40 4.63 12.32
C VAL A 121 -8.95 5.95 11.79
N ARG A 122 -8.49 6.43 10.62
CA ARG A 122 -9.01 7.67 10.03
C ARG A 122 -10.50 7.60 9.73
N MET A 123 -10.96 6.49 9.14
CA MET A 123 -12.39 6.31 8.83
C MET A 123 -13.25 6.16 10.07
N ALA A 124 -12.77 5.45 11.10
CA ALA A 124 -13.46 5.35 12.39
C ALA A 124 -13.62 6.73 13.06
N GLN A 125 -12.58 7.57 13.01
CA GLN A 125 -12.66 8.95 13.50
C GLN A 125 -13.67 9.79 12.70
N ARG A 126 -13.67 9.68 11.37
CA ARG A 126 -14.63 10.38 10.50
C ARG A 126 -16.07 9.97 10.78
N GLN A 127 -16.31 8.67 10.97
CA GLN A 127 -17.61 8.11 11.34
C GLN A 127 -18.06 8.63 12.73
N LEU A 128 -17.17 8.62 13.72
CA LEU A 128 -17.48 9.16 15.06
C LEU A 128 -17.86 10.64 14.99
N GLN A 129 -17.14 11.45 14.21
CA GLN A 129 -17.44 12.87 14.06
C GLN A 129 -18.81 13.09 13.43
N ARG A 130 -19.12 12.40 12.33
CA ARG A 130 -20.44 12.49 11.69
C ARG A 130 -21.57 12.11 12.63
N ARG A 131 -21.38 11.06 13.42
CA ARG A 131 -22.36 10.66 14.42
C ARG A 131 -22.62 11.76 15.46
N LYS A 132 -21.55 12.40 15.96
CA LYS A 132 -21.68 13.53 16.89
C LYS A 132 -22.41 14.72 16.26
N ASP A 133 -22.08 15.06 15.02
CA ASP A 133 -22.73 16.17 14.30
C ASP A 133 -24.22 15.86 14.07
N TYR A 134 -24.54 14.62 13.70
CA TYR A 134 -25.91 14.15 13.54
C TYR A 134 -26.70 14.21 14.85
N GLU A 135 -26.14 13.69 15.95
CA GLU A 135 -26.75 13.73 17.28
C GLU A 135 -26.96 15.19 17.72
N GLN A 136 -25.96 16.06 17.54
CA GLN A 136 -26.10 17.47 17.89
C GLN A 136 -27.21 18.17 17.08
N ASN A 137 -27.27 17.96 15.77
CA ASN A 137 -28.31 18.53 14.90
C ASN A 137 -29.71 18.02 15.24
N GLN A 138 -29.85 16.74 15.59
CA GLN A 138 -31.12 16.17 16.01
C GLN A 138 -31.62 16.77 17.34
N TRP A 139 -30.71 17.07 18.27
CA TRP A 139 -31.05 17.65 19.57
C TRP A 139 -31.35 19.15 19.47
N SER A 140 -30.65 19.88 18.60
CA SER A 140 -30.85 21.31 18.37
C SER A 140 -32.00 21.64 17.40
N GLY A 141 -32.45 20.66 16.60
CA GLY A 141 -33.61 20.75 15.71
C GLY A 141 -34.93 20.23 16.30
N GLY A 142 -34.94 19.68 17.52
CA GLY A 142 -36.16 19.26 18.21
C GLY A 142 -37.06 20.46 18.52
N PRO A 143 -38.41 20.35 18.40
CA PRO A 143 -39.29 21.48 18.62
C PRO A 143 -39.04 22.04 20.02
N ALA A 144 -38.65 23.31 20.07
CA ALA A 144 -38.68 24.11 21.28
C ALA A 144 -40.03 23.85 21.94
N ARG A 145 -40.02 23.14 23.08
CA ARG A 145 -41.19 23.01 23.93
C ARG A 145 -41.51 24.44 24.36
N ARG A 146 -42.46 25.05 23.65
CA ARG A 146 -43.16 26.25 24.09
C ARG A 146 -43.77 25.90 25.45
N ALA A 147 -43.23 26.51 26.50
CA ALA A 147 -43.89 26.72 27.76
C ALA A 147 -44.18 28.21 27.87
#